data_AF-A0A9D4PEQ3-F1
#
_entry.id   AF-A0A9D4PEQ3-F1
#
_cell.length_a   1.000
_cell.length_b   1.000
_cell.length_c   1.000
_cell.angle_alpha   90.00
_cell.angle_beta   90.00
_cell.angle_gamma   90.00
#
_symmetry.space_group_name_H-M   'P 1'
#
loop_
_entity.id
_entity.type
_entity.pdbx_description
1 polymer ?
#
loop_
_entity_poly.entity_id
_entity_poly.type
_entity_poly.pdbx_seq_one_letter_code
_entity_poly.pdbx_strand_id
1 'polypeptide(L)'
;MAAFTERELRAALLESSGLVESCTQGDLTRTNLVKNVFTMSTACHERVAKYAQIRQITLRGKKIEVNAYIAPPDRAIQGIIYRAYNGESPQEILRELRRSNPLLPIVHARDMGRTSKSVLIHFMSDTLPESVKFFGSVFGVYSFRPKVEACTNCRRTGHRRDVCPEPMRSHCLDCGQQHPADQQCSPICIACGGDHRTGDRLCRRKYQRGTTERTRTSTPHQQQTTPDFQVDQASFPPLTSATGEGRTGSKSPRRNTPPMLPTVNQDSQKAIIQRYIIP
;
A
#
# COMPACT_ATOMS: atom_id res chain seq x y z
N MET A 1 -3.52 6.77 -30.08
CA MET A 1 -2.73 5.52 -29.87
C MET A 1 -3.67 4.34 -30.01
N ALA A 2 -3.33 3.36 -30.86
CA ALA A 2 -4.15 2.15 -31.00
C ALA A 2 -4.09 1.34 -29.70
N ALA A 3 -5.25 1.00 -29.13
CA ALA A 3 -5.33 0.08 -28.01
C ALA A 3 -4.81 -1.30 -28.45
N PHE A 4 -3.98 -1.93 -27.62
CA PHE A 4 -3.59 -3.33 -27.82
C PHE A 4 -4.77 -4.22 -27.44
N THR A 5 -5.00 -5.27 -28.21
CA THR A 5 -6.00 -6.29 -27.85
C THR A 5 -5.50 -7.11 -26.67
N GLU A 6 -6.42 -7.64 -25.86
CA GLU A 6 -6.07 -8.52 -24.74
C GLU A 6 -5.32 -9.78 -25.19
N ARG A 7 -5.62 -10.26 -26.41
CA ARG A 7 -4.96 -11.40 -27.05
C ARG A 7 -3.50 -11.10 -27.40
N GLU A 8 -3.22 -9.95 -28.03
CA GLU A 8 -1.85 -9.52 -28.33
C GLU A 8 -1.01 -9.38 -27.05
N LEU A 9 -1.61 -8.79 -26.02
CA LEU A 9 -0.96 -8.61 -24.72
C LEU A 9 -0.66 -9.96 -24.05
N ARG A 10 -1.62 -10.88 -24.06
CA ARG A 10 -1.44 -12.22 -23.49
C ARG A 10 -0.28 -12.95 -24.18
N ALA A 11 -0.25 -12.96 -25.50
CA ALA A 11 0.81 -13.61 -26.27
C ALA A 11 2.20 -13.05 -25.90
N ALA A 12 2.34 -11.72 -25.85
CA ALA A 12 3.61 -11.08 -25.48
C ALA A 12 4.05 -11.43 -24.05
N LEU A 13 3.11 -11.58 -23.11
CA LEU A 13 3.41 -11.94 -21.73
C LEU A 13 3.83 -13.40 -21.58
N LEU A 14 3.21 -14.31 -22.34
CA LEU A 14 3.61 -15.72 -22.38
C LEU A 14 5.02 -15.87 -22.94
N GLU A 15 5.31 -15.22 -24.07
CA GLU A 15 6.64 -15.16 -24.67
C GLU A 15 7.69 -14.64 -23.66
N SER A 16 7.38 -13.51 -23.02
CA SER A 16 8.32 -12.85 -22.10
C SER A 16 8.50 -13.58 -20.75
N SER A 17 7.54 -14.43 -20.36
CA SER A 17 7.63 -15.25 -19.15
C SER A 17 8.20 -16.65 -19.39
N GLY A 18 8.41 -17.04 -20.65
CA GLY A 18 8.81 -18.40 -21.02
C GLY A 18 7.76 -19.45 -20.67
N LEU A 19 6.48 -19.07 -20.60
CA LEU A 19 5.36 -19.96 -20.29
C LEU A 19 4.71 -20.49 -21.56
N VAL A 20 4.37 -21.78 -21.56
CA VAL A 20 3.64 -22.41 -22.66
C VAL A 20 2.15 -22.12 -22.54
N GLU A 21 1.51 -21.73 -23.64
CA GLU A 21 0.10 -21.32 -23.66
C GLU A 21 -0.84 -22.37 -23.07
N SER A 22 -0.62 -23.66 -23.38
CA SER A 22 -1.40 -24.79 -22.85
C SER A 22 -1.38 -24.88 -21.31
N CYS A 23 -0.32 -24.42 -20.66
CA CYS A 23 -0.17 -24.44 -19.20
C CYS A 23 -0.78 -23.20 -18.52
N THR A 24 -1.35 -22.26 -19.28
CA THR A 24 -1.87 -20.97 -18.76
C THR A 24 -3.39 -20.86 -18.82
N GLN A 25 -4.08 -21.99 -19.00
CA GLN A 25 -5.53 -22.05 -18.99
C GLN A 25 -6.08 -21.47 -17.68
N GLY A 26 -7.03 -20.53 -17.80
CA GLY A 26 -7.61 -19.81 -16.66
C GLY A 26 -6.90 -18.51 -16.24
N ASP A 27 -5.75 -18.18 -16.82
CA ASP A 27 -5.14 -16.87 -16.59
C ASP A 27 -5.97 -15.77 -17.28
N LEU A 28 -6.13 -14.60 -16.64
CA LEU A 28 -6.93 -13.49 -17.16
C LEU A 28 -6.12 -12.21 -17.27
N THR A 29 -6.18 -11.57 -18.44
CA THR A 29 -5.58 -10.26 -18.70
C THR A 29 -6.66 -9.18 -18.63
N ARG A 30 -6.33 -8.06 -17.99
CA ARG A 30 -7.17 -6.85 -18.00
C ARG A 30 -6.32 -5.63 -18.23
N THR A 31 -6.81 -4.69 -19.04
CA THR A 31 -6.11 -3.42 -19.30
C THR A 31 -6.82 -2.24 -18.64
N ASN A 32 -6.02 -1.29 -18.15
CA ASN A 32 -6.47 0.03 -17.72
C ASN A 32 -5.69 1.08 -18.51
N LEU A 33 -6.31 1.59 -19.58
CA LEU A 33 -5.70 2.55 -20.49
C LEU A 33 -5.41 3.90 -19.82
N VAL A 34 -6.19 4.28 -18.82
CA VAL A 34 -6.01 5.55 -18.08
C VAL A 34 -4.75 5.50 -17.22
N LYS A 35 -4.54 4.36 -16.53
CA LYS A 35 -3.37 4.13 -15.69
C LYS A 35 -2.14 3.65 -16.47
N ASN A 36 -2.33 3.30 -17.74
CA ASN A 36 -1.33 2.61 -18.58
C ASN A 36 -0.77 1.35 -17.88
N VAL A 37 -1.69 0.59 -17.27
CA VAL A 37 -1.41 -0.62 -16.49
C VAL A 37 -2.21 -1.77 -17.07
N PHE A 38 -1.65 -2.97 -17.00
CA PHE A 38 -2.41 -4.19 -17.20
C PHE A 38 -2.22 -5.16 -16.03
N THR A 39 -3.23 -5.98 -15.78
CA THR A 39 -3.26 -6.95 -14.69
C THR A 39 -3.31 -8.34 -15.30
N MET A 40 -2.41 -9.20 -14.86
CA MET A 40 -2.42 -10.63 -15.12
C MET A 40 -2.88 -11.35 -13.84
N SER A 41 -4.04 -12.00 -13.89
CA SER A 41 -4.57 -12.79 -12.78
C SER A 41 -4.35 -14.25 -13.07
N THR A 42 -3.87 -15.02 -12.09
CA THR A 42 -3.63 -16.44 -12.24
C THR A 42 -3.94 -17.19 -10.95
N ALA A 43 -4.45 -18.42 -11.08
CA ALA A 43 -4.67 -19.30 -9.94
C ALA A 43 -3.38 -20.03 -9.51
N CYS A 44 -2.28 -19.93 -10.27
CA CYS A 44 -1.03 -20.64 -10.00
C CYS A 44 0.04 -19.72 -9.43
N HIS A 45 0.48 -20.03 -8.20
CA HIS A 45 1.49 -19.25 -7.47
C HIS A 45 2.85 -19.18 -8.19
N GLU A 46 3.27 -20.26 -8.85
CA GLU A 46 4.53 -20.29 -9.60
C GLU A 46 4.51 -19.36 -10.82
N ARG A 47 3.35 -19.27 -11.50
CA ARG A 47 3.18 -18.38 -12.65
C ARG A 47 3.22 -16.91 -12.24
N VAL A 48 2.67 -16.56 -11.08
CA VAL A 48 2.73 -15.18 -10.55
C VAL A 48 4.17 -14.70 -10.43
N ALA A 49 5.07 -15.54 -9.91
CA ALA A 49 6.48 -15.19 -9.78
C ALA A 49 7.13 -14.93 -11.15
N LYS A 50 6.84 -15.78 -12.15
CA LYS A 50 7.33 -15.59 -13.52
C LYS A 50 6.80 -14.30 -14.15
N TYR A 51 5.51 -14.02 -14.02
CA TYR A 51 4.92 -12.77 -14.51
C TYR A 51 5.52 -11.54 -13.81
N ALA A 52 5.76 -11.61 -12.49
CA ALA A 52 6.35 -10.52 -11.71
C ALA A 52 7.82 -10.22 -12.06
N GLN A 53 8.53 -11.16 -12.69
CA GLN A 53 9.91 -10.97 -13.13
C GLN A 53 10.04 -10.32 -14.51
N ILE A 54 8.93 -10.15 -15.24
CA ILE A 54 8.96 -9.52 -16.57
C ILE A 54 9.44 -8.06 -16.45
N ARG A 55 10.45 -7.73 -17.25
CA ARG A 55 11.02 -6.37 -17.38
C ARG A 55 10.85 -5.76 -18.77
N GLN A 56 10.62 -6.60 -19.77
CA GLN A 56 10.43 -6.18 -21.16
C GLN A 56 9.41 -7.10 -21.84
N ILE A 57 8.59 -6.54 -22.71
CA ILE A 57 7.68 -7.28 -23.58
C ILE A 57 7.83 -6.82 -25.03
N THR A 58 7.56 -7.72 -25.98
CA THR A 58 7.53 -7.37 -27.41
C THR A 58 6.08 -7.28 -27.88
N LEU A 59 5.65 -6.09 -28.32
CA LEU A 59 4.32 -5.90 -28.92
C LEU A 59 4.46 -5.32 -30.32
N ARG A 60 3.90 -6.00 -31.32
CA ARG A 60 3.94 -5.60 -32.74
C ARG A 60 5.36 -5.28 -33.22
N GLY A 61 6.33 -6.14 -32.85
CA GLY A 61 7.75 -5.99 -33.18
C GLY A 61 8.50 -4.91 -32.40
N LYS A 62 7.84 -4.20 -31.47
CA LYS A 62 8.49 -3.18 -30.62
C LYS A 62 8.75 -3.71 -29.23
N LYS A 63 9.99 -3.59 -28.77
CA LYS A 63 10.38 -3.87 -27.39
C LYS A 63 9.93 -2.74 -26.47
N ILE A 64 9.27 -3.09 -25.38
CA ILE A 64 8.65 -2.17 -24.44
C ILE A 64 9.10 -2.56 -23.04
N GLU A 65 9.65 -1.60 -22.30
CA GLU A 65 10.01 -1.82 -20.89
C GLU A 65 8.79 -1.74 -19.97
N VAL A 66 8.76 -2.67 -19.01
CA VAL A 66 7.67 -2.82 -18.05
C VAL A 66 8.20 -3.08 -16.65
N ASN A 67 7.40 -2.72 -15.65
CA ASN A 67 7.61 -3.02 -14.25
C ASN A 67 6.47 -3.90 -13.76
N ALA A 68 6.75 -5.19 -13.66
CA ALA A 68 5.87 -6.18 -13.09
C ALA A 68 6.09 -6.33 -11.58
N TYR A 69 5.00 -6.42 -10.83
CA TYR A 69 4.99 -6.71 -9.41
C TYR A 69 3.76 -7.52 -9.00
N ILE A 70 3.86 -8.24 -7.89
CA ILE A 70 2.73 -8.98 -7.32
C ILE A 70 1.83 -7.98 -6.62
N ALA A 71 0.56 -7.94 -7.01
CA ALA A 71 -0.44 -7.14 -6.34
C ALA A 71 -0.76 -7.77 -4.98
N PRO A 72 -0.93 -6.95 -3.93
CA PRO A 72 -1.55 -7.39 -2.71
C PRO A 72 -2.93 -8.02 -3.00
N PRO A 73 -3.34 -9.05 -2.25
CA PRO A 73 -4.68 -9.62 -2.37
C PRO A 73 -5.77 -8.56 -2.23
N ASP A 74 -6.89 -8.71 -2.96
CA ASP A 74 -7.98 -7.71 -2.98
C ASP A 74 -8.56 -7.40 -1.59
N ARG A 75 -8.48 -8.37 -0.66
CA ARG A 75 -8.98 -8.23 0.71
C ARG A 75 -8.01 -7.56 1.67
N ALA A 76 -6.78 -7.31 1.25
CA ALA A 76 -5.77 -6.76 2.15
C ALA A 76 -6.02 -5.27 2.43
N ILE A 77 -6.07 -4.90 3.71
CA ILE A 77 -6.11 -3.50 4.14
C ILE A 77 -4.70 -2.91 4.17
N GLN A 78 -4.61 -1.60 3.93
CA GLN A 78 -3.33 -0.90 3.77
C GLN A 78 -3.04 -0.01 4.98
N GLY A 79 -1.97 -0.34 5.70
CA GLY A 79 -1.42 0.47 6.77
C GLY A 79 -0.11 1.15 6.35
N ILE A 80 0.17 2.33 6.86
CA ILE A 80 1.44 3.03 6.68
C ILE A 80 2.06 3.33 8.04
N ILE A 81 3.35 3.08 8.17
CA ILE A 81 4.18 3.57 9.27
C ILE A 81 5.06 4.70 8.76
N TYR A 82 5.13 5.79 9.53
CA TYR A 82 5.91 6.97 9.20
C TYR A 82 7.24 6.97 9.96
N ARG A 83 8.25 7.62 9.37
CA ARG A 83 9.59 7.80 9.96
C ARG A 83 10.27 6.48 10.31
N ALA A 84 9.99 5.44 9.54
CA ALA A 84 10.63 4.14 9.65
C ALA A 84 11.91 4.09 8.80
N TYR A 85 12.89 3.30 9.24
CA TYR A 85 14.06 2.97 8.44
C TYR A 85 13.63 2.24 7.16
N ASN A 86 14.16 2.64 6.01
CA ASN A 86 13.68 2.15 4.71
C ASN A 86 14.81 1.90 3.70
N GLY A 87 15.98 1.45 4.17
CA GLY A 87 17.13 1.13 3.31
C GLY A 87 17.14 -0.29 2.71
N GLU A 88 16.31 -1.18 3.25
CA GLU A 88 16.29 -2.61 2.92
C GLU A 88 15.44 -2.92 1.68
N SER A 89 15.67 -4.09 1.08
CA SER A 89 14.80 -4.59 0.01
C SER A 89 13.37 -4.86 0.52
N PRO A 90 12.33 -4.78 -0.33
CA PRO A 90 10.96 -5.13 0.06
C PRO A 90 10.84 -6.51 0.72
N GLN A 91 11.66 -7.47 0.29
CA GLN A 91 11.72 -8.82 0.81
C GLN A 91 12.28 -8.87 2.25
N GLU A 92 13.29 -8.07 2.55
CA GLU A 92 13.86 -7.93 3.89
C GLU A 92 12.92 -7.18 4.83
N ILE A 93 12.31 -6.08 4.35
CA ILE A 93 11.27 -5.35 5.09
C ILE A 93 10.14 -6.30 5.50
N LEU A 94 9.63 -7.09 4.55
CA LEU A 94 8.57 -8.05 4.81
C LEU A 94 9.01 -9.16 5.78
N ARG A 95 10.24 -9.69 5.62
CA ARG A 95 10.78 -10.71 6.52
C ARG A 95 10.86 -10.21 7.96
N GLU A 96 11.39 -9.00 8.15
CA GLU A 96 11.53 -8.40 9.48
C GLU A 96 10.17 -8.12 10.11
N LEU A 97 9.23 -7.55 9.37
CA LEU A 97 7.88 -7.29 9.86
C LEU A 97 7.18 -8.57 10.30
N ARG A 98 7.30 -9.67 9.55
CA ARG A 98 6.72 -10.97 9.94
C ARG A 98 7.40 -11.56 11.17
N ARG A 99 8.74 -11.53 11.21
CA ARG A 99 9.55 -12.05 12.31
C ARG A 99 9.21 -11.35 13.63
N SER A 100 9.10 -10.03 13.60
CA SER A 100 8.85 -9.19 14.78
C SER A 100 7.37 -9.13 15.18
N ASN A 101 6.44 -9.55 14.31
CA ASN A 101 4.99 -9.52 14.56
C ASN A 101 4.32 -10.86 14.14
N PRO A 102 4.62 -11.98 14.82
CA PRO A 102 4.14 -13.31 14.41
C PRO A 102 2.61 -13.48 14.47
N LEU A 103 1.90 -12.61 15.20
CA LEU A 103 0.44 -12.65 15.34
C LEU A 103 -0.31 -11.78 14.32
N LEU A 104 0.41 -10.96 13.54
CA LEU A 104 -0.21 -10.07 12.57
C LEU A 104 -0.24 -10.72 11.18
N PRO A 105 -1.38 -10.68 10.45
CA PRO A 105 -1.51 -11.31 9.14
C PRO A 105 -0.87 -10.44 8.03
N ILE A 106 0.43 -10.20 8.10
CA ILE A 106 1.17 -9.35 7.16
C ILE A 106 1.43 -10.12 5.86
N VAL A 107 0.80 -9.68 4.77
CA VAL A 107 0.90 -10.35 3.46
C VAL A 107 1.93 -9.71 2.53
N HIS A 108 2.11 -8.39 2.62
CA HIS A 108 3.04 -7.66 1.78
C HIS A 108 3.53 -6.39 2.51
N ALA A 109 4.74 -5.95 2.18
CA ALA A 109 5.27 -4.69 2.67
C ALA A 109 6.29 -4.14 1.69
N ARG A 110 6.35 -2.81 1.58
CA ARG A 110 7.35 -2.11 0.77
C ARG A 110 7.61 -0.72 1.31
N ASP A 111 8.78 -0.19 0.99
CA ASP A 111 9.07 1.22 1.22
C ASP A 111 8.23 2.11 0.28
N MET A 112 7.98 3.35 0.72
CA MET A 112 7.29 4.38 -0.08
C MET A 112 8.29 5.31 -0.79
N GLY A 113 9.50 4.81 -1.07
CA GLY A 113 10.58 5.54 -1.74
C GLY A 113 11.52 6.29 -0.79
N ARG A 114 12.69 6.67 -1.34
CA ARG A 114 13.85 7.18 -0.59
C ARG A 114 13.57 8.41 0.28
N THR A 115 12.63 9.27 -0.12
CA THR A 115 12.36 10.53 0.59
C THR A 115 11.30 10.42 1.68
N SER A 116 10.39 9.45 1.60
CA SER A 116 9.22 9.41 2.47
C SER A 116 9.48 8.78 3.84
N LYS A 117 10.62 8.09 4.03
CA LYS A 117 10.96 7.33 5.26
C LYS A 117 9.74 6.60 5.83
N SER A 118 8.95 6.00 4.95
CA SER A 118 7.66 5.41 5.29
C SER A 118 7.56 4.03 4.66
N VAL A 119 6.92 3.10 5.36
CA VAL A 119 6.71 1.74 4.89
C VAL A 119 5.21 1.50 4.79
N LEU A 120 4.77 1.03 3.61
CA LEU A 120 3.42 0.59 3.35
C LEU A 120 3.33 -0.90 3.64
N ILE A 121 2.33 -1.30 4.40
CA ILE A 121 2.11 -2.67 4.88
C ILE A 121 0.70 -3.10 4.50
N HIS A 122 0.57 -4.32 4.01
CA HIS A 122 -0.70 -4.94 3.66
C HIS A 122 -1.01 -6.03 4.69
N PHE A 123 -2.19 -5.95 5.30
CA PHE A 123 -2.69 -6.91 6.28
C PHE A 123 -3.89 -7.66 5.71
N MET A 124 -3.89 -8.99 5.82
CA MET A 124 -5.10 -9.79 5.57
C MET A 124 -5.98 -9.77 6.81
N SER A 125 -6.62 -8.63 7.04
CA SER A 125 -7.48 -8.36 8.19
C SER A 125 -8.56 -7.38 7.79
N ASP A 126 -9.69 -7.37 8.49
CA ASP A 126 -10.73 -6.36 8.32
C ASP A 126 -10.42 -5.07 9.07
N THR A 127 -9.56 -5.13 10.09
CA THR A 127 -9.18 -4.00 10.96
C THR A 127 -7.68 -3.76 10.96
N LEU A 128 -7.27 -2.49 10.96
CA LEU A 128 -5.86 -2.09 11.06
C LEU A 128 -5.38 -2.30 12.50
N PRO A 129 -4.20 -2.91 12.70
CA PRO A 129 -3.58 -2.94 14.02
C PRO A 129 -3.23 -1.52 14.45
N GLU A 130 -3.15 -1.29 15.76
CA GLU A 130 -2.74 0.01 16.31
C GLU A 130 -1.25 0.28 16.10
N SER A 131 -0.43 -0.77 16.23
CA SER A 131 1.03 -0.66 16.10
C SER A 131 1.67 -1.93 15.53
N VAL A 132 2.91 -1.78 15.05
CA VAL A 132 3.79 -2.87 14.60
C VAL A 132 5.19 -2.69 15.16
N LYS A 133 5.87 -3.80 15.41
CA LYS A 133 7.31 -3.83 15.71
C LYS A 133 8.12 -3.89 14.42
N PHE A 134 9.13 -3.05 14.28
CA PHE A 134 9.99 -3.03 13.10
C PHE A 134 11.39 -2.59 13.50
N PHE A 135 12.41 -3.42 13.25
CA PHE A 135 13.80 -3.18 13.63
C PHE A 135 13.98 -2.69 15.09
N GLY A 136 13.33 -3.40 16.02
CA GLY A 136 13.44 -3.11 17.46
C GLY A 136 12.63 -1.90 17.96
N SER A 137 11.94 -1.17 17.08
CA SER A 137 11.08 -0.04 17.45
C SER A 137 9.60 -0.35 17.25
N VAL A 138 8.72 0.36 17.97
CA VAL A 138 7.25 0.25 17.84
C VAL A 138 6.75 1.46 17.07
N PHE A 139 5.97 1.21 16.01
CA PHE A 139 5.39 2.25 15.15
C PHE A 139 3.88 2.19 15.18
N GLY A 140 3.24 3.35 15.34
CA GLY A 140 1.80 3.48 15.11
C GLY A 140 1.46 3.27 13.64
N VAL A 141 0.41 2.50 13.37
CA VAL A 141 -0.07 2.22 12.01
C VAL A 141 -1.23 3.13 11.67
N TYR A 142 -1.15 3.76 10.49
CA TYR A 142 -2.18 4.67 10.01
C TYR A 142 -2.82 4.13 8.72
N SER A 143 -4.09 4.46 8.48
CA SER A 143 -4.74 4.11 7.21
C SER A 143 -4.03 4.77 6.04
N PHE A 144 -3.59 3.98 5.07
CA PHE A 144 -3.00 4.54 3.85
C PHE A 144 -4.07 5.18 2.97
N ARG A 145 -3.86 6.45 2.61
CA ARG A 145 -4.73 7.20 1.70
C ARG A 145 -3.94 7.54 0.43
N PRO A 146 -4.18 6.87 -0.71
CA PRO A 146 -3.46 7.16 -1.93
C PRO A 146 -3.75 8.59 -2.41
N LYS A 147 -2.70 9.27 -2.85
CA LYS A 147 -2.83 10.59 -3.49
C LYS A 147 -3.43 10.43 -4.88
N VAL A 148 -4.13 11.46 -5.36
CA VAL A 148 -4.55 11.55 -6.75
C VAL A 148 -3.30 11.60 -7.62
N GLU A 149 -3.17 10.62 -8.52
CA GLU A 149 -2.11 10.65 -9.52
C GLU A 149 -2.44 11.73 -10.53
N ALA A 150 -1.56 12.71 -10.65
CA ALA A 150 -1.70 13.83 -11.57
C ALA A 150 -0.51 13.83 -12.53
N CYS A 151 -0.80 13.76 -13.82
CA CYS A 151 0.21 13.71 -14.85
C CYS A 151 0.64 15.12 -15.23
N THR A 152 1.91 15.46 -15.00
CA THR A 152 2.45 16.77 -15.38
C THR A 152 2.74 16.89 -16.87
N ASN A 153 2.64 15.80 -17.65
CA ASN A 153 2.73 15.84 -19.12
C ASN A 153 1.38 16.21 -19.75
N CYS A 154 0.38 15.35 -19.63
CA CYS A 154 -0.92 15.56 -20.28
C CYS A 154 -1.94 16.35 -19.44
N ARG A 155 -1.55 16.77 -18.21
CA ARG A 155 -2.40 17.53 -17.28
C ARG A 155 -3.70 16.83 -16.85
N ARG A 156 -3.79 15.49 -17.00
CA ARG A 156 -4.93 14.67 -16.56
C ARG A 156 -4.63 13.93 -15.27
N THR A 157 -5.68 13.52 -14.57
CA THR A 157 -5.59 12.63 -13.40
C THR A 157 -5.64 11.16 -13.80
N GLY A 158 -5.15 10.28 -12.92
CA GLY A 158 -5.22 8.83 -13.07
C GLY A 158 -3.93 8.16 -13.51
N HIS A 159 -2.86 8.91 -13.79
CA HIS A 159 -1.52 8.36 -14.01
C HIS A 159 -0.44 9.40 -13.72
N ARG A 160 0.82 8.95 -13.68
CA ARG A 160 2.01 9.80 -13.51
C ARG A 160 2.69 10.06 -14.85
N ARG A 161 3.56 11.08 -14.90
CA ARG A 161 4.30 11.48 -16.11
C ARG A 161 5.05 10.32 -16.78
N ASP A 162 5.74 9.50 -15.99
CA ASP A 162 6.57 8.36 -16.40
C ASP A 162 5.80 7.23 -17.10
N VAL A 163 4.48 7.19 -16.92
CA VAL A 163 3.60 6.21 -17.56
C VAL A 163 2.53 6.86 -18.41
N CYS A 164 2.72 8.13 -18.78
CA CYS A 164 1.77 8.87 -19.58
C CYS A 164 1.66 8.25 -20.98
N PRO A 165 0.45 7.92 -21.46
CA PRO A 165 0.25 7.39 -22.80
C PRO A 165 0.27 8.47 -23.88
N GLU A 166 0.54 9.73 -23.56
CA GLU A 166 0.64 10.81 -24.53
C GLU A 166 2.12 11.12 -24.79
N PRO A 167 2.52 11.50 -26.02
CA PRO A 167 3.88 11.98 -26.28
C PRO A 167 4.20 13.18 -25.39
N MET A 168 5.48 13.46 -25.19
CA MET A 168 5.91 14.58 -24.34
C MET A 168 5.41 15.91 -24.93
N ARG A 169 4.62 16.64 -24.14
CA ARG A 169 4.08 17.95 -24.48
C ARG A 169 4.67 19.01 -23.54
N SER A 170 4.95 20.19 -24.08
CA SER A 170 5.47 21.35 -23.34
C SER A 170 4.36 22.14 -22.65
N HIS A 171 3.57 21.48 -21.80
CA HIS A 171 2.60 22.18 -20.94
C HIS A 171 3.31 22.85 -19.76
N CYS A 172 2.92 24.08 -19.45
CA CYS A 172 3.36 24.76 -18.23
C CYS A 172 2.96 23.95 -16.98
N LEU A 173 3.89 23.79 -16.04
CA LEU A 173 3.65 23.05 -14.79
C LEU A 173 2.63 23.74 -13.89
N ASP A 174 2.54 25.07 -13.99
CA ASP A 174 1.65 25.89 -13.19
C ASP A 174 0.23 25.90 -13.78
N CYS A 175 0.02 26.51 -14.94
CA CYS A 175 -1.32 26.69 -15.51
C CYS A 175 -1.77 25.54 -16.44
N GLY A 176 -0.83 24.76 -17.00
CA GLY A 176 -1.13 23.72 -17.98
C GLY A 176 -1.29 24.17 -19.43
N GLN A 177 -1.15 25.46 -19.72
CA GLN A 177 -1.19 25.98 -21.08
C GLN A 177 0.18 25.84 -21.77
N GLN A 178 0.19 25.91 -23.10
CA GLN A 178 1.42 25.96 -23.88
C GLN A 178 1.83 27.42 -24.06
N HIS A 179 2.92 27.83 -23.42
CA HIS A 179 3.49 29.16 -23.54
C HIS A 179 5.01 29.12 -23.24
N PRO A 180 5.77 30.16 -23.62
CA PRO A 180 7.17 30.30 -23.25
C PRO A 180 7.37 30.23 -21.72
N ALA A 181 8.51 29.69 -21.27
CA ALA A 181 8.79 29.46 -19.85
C ALA A 181 8.73 30.74 -18.99
N ASP A 182 9.05 31.88 -19.59
CA ASP A 182 9.15 33.18 -18.91
C ASP A 182 7.81 33.91 -18.79
N GLN A 183 6.73 33.36 -19.36
CA GLN A 183 5.41 33.98 -19.24
C GLN A 183 4.81 33.72 -17.85
N GLN A 184 4.51 34.81 -17.15
CA GLN A 184 3.80 34.77 -15.87
C GLN A 184 2.41 34.15 -16.05
N CYS A 185 2.08 33.15 -15.23
CA CYS A 185 0.77 32.50 -15.24
C CYS A 185 0.32 32.13 -13.82
N SER A 186 -1.00 32.01 -13.64
CA SER A 186 -1.58 31.57 -12.37
C SER A 186 -1.56 30.04 -12.26
N PRO A 187 -1.16 29.47 -11.12
CA PRO A 187 -1.09 28.02 -10.95
C PRO A 187 -2.49 27.41 -10.85
N ILE A 188 -2.72 26.33 -11.59
CA ILE A 188 -3.97 25.57 -11.59
C ILE A 188 -3.67 24.12 -11.20
N CYS A 189 -4.33 23.64 -10.15
CA CYS A 189 -4.15 22.29 -9.65
C CYS A 189 -4.81 21.25 -10.56
N ILE A 190 -4.06 20.24 -10.99
CA ILE A 190 -4.58 19.13 -11.82
C ILE A 190 -5.61 18.28 -11.05
N ALA A 191 -5.43 18.12 -9.74
CA ALA A 191 -6.27 17.25 -8.93
C ALA A 191 -7.63 17.88 -8.58
N CYS A 192 -7.70 19.19 -8.41
CA CYS A 192 -8.90 19.89 -7.93
C CYS A 192 -9.34 21.09 -8.77
N GLY A 193 -8.55 21.55 -9.74
CA GLY A 193 -8.83 22.73 -10.55
C GLY A 193 -8.73 24.08 -9.82
N GLY A 194 -8.24 24.11 -8.57
CA GLY A 194 -8.11 25.35 -7.79
C GLY A 194 -6.81 26.12 -8.07
N ASP A 195 -6.76 27.35 -7.56
CA ASP A 195 -5.68 28.33 -7.77
C ASP A 195 -4.43 28.07 -6.92
N HIS A 196 -3.86 26.89 -7.07
CA HIS A 196 -2.63 26.50 -6.38
C HIS A 196 -1.88 25.43 -7.17
N ARG A 197 -0.59 25.22 -6.84
CA ARG A 197 0.23 24.20 -7.50
C ARG A 197 -0.28 22.79 -7.20
N THR A 198 -0.12 21.88 -8.16
CA THR A 198 -0.47 20.47 -7.95
C THR A 198 0.40 19.86 -6.86
N GLY A 199 -0.23 19.21 -5.87
CA GLY A 199 0.48 18.63 -4.72
C GLY A 199 0.63 19.55 -3.52
N ASP A 200 0.14 20.79 -3.60
CA ASP A 200 0.11 21.71 -2.47
C ASP A 200 -0.63 21.12 -1.26
N ARG A 201 -0.15 21.45 -0.05
CA ARG A 201 -0.75 21.05 1.22
C ARG A 201 -2.19 21.55 1.35
N LEU A 202 -2.49 22.72 0.78
CA LEU A 202 -3.80 23.38 0.78
C LEU A 202 -4.84 22.68 -0.13
N CYS A 203 -4.43 21.72 -0.96
CA CYS A 203 -5.33 21.01 -1.84
C CYS A 203 -6.30 20.09 -1.07
N ARG A 204 -7.58 20.46 -1.02
CA ARG A 204 -8.64 19.68 -0.36
C ARG A 204 -8.93 18.33 -1.04
N ARG A 205 -8.61 18.18 -2.33
CA ARG A 205 -8.86 16.95 -3.13
C ARG A 205 -7.57 16.21 -3.55
N LYS A 206 -6.51 16.30 -2.74
CA LYS A 206 -5.23 15.62 -3.04
C LYS A 206 -5.25 14.10 -2.87
N TYR A 207 -6.27 13.54 -2.22
CA TYR A 207 -6.43 12.10 -1.99
C TYR A 207 -7.54 11.51 -2.87
N GLN A 208 -7.39 10.25 -3.29
CA GLN A 208 -8.38 9.55 -4.11
C GLN A 208 -9.66 9.30 -3.30
N ARG A 209 -10.82 9.65 -3.87
CA ARG A 209 -12.13 9.38 -3.28
C ARG A 209 -12.41 7.87 -3.32
N GLY A 210 -12.87 7.28 -2.21
CA GLY A 210 -13.30 5.88 -2.17
C GLY A 210 -12.31 4.87 -1.55
N THR A 211 -11.09 5.29 -1.19
CA THR A 211 -10.18 4.44 -0.37
C THR A 211 -10.54 4.58 1.12
N THR A 212 -11.76 4.17 1.44
CA THR A 212 -12.32 3.91 2.78
C THR A 212 -11.96 4.89 3.91
N GLU A 213 -12.89 5.79 4.22
CA GLU A 213 -13.28 5.98 5.62
C GLU A 213 -13.89 4.66 6.11
N ARG A 214 -13.04 3.67 6.42
CA ARG A 214 -13.46 2.55 7.26
C ARG A 214 -13.29 3.06 8.67
N THR A 215 -14.44 3.33 9.27
CA THR A 215 -14.65 3.76 10.64
C THR A 215 -13.61 3.09 11.52
N ARG A 216 -12.78 3.89 12.21
CA ARG A 216 -12.23 3.40 13.47
C ARG A 216 -13.49 3.05 14.25
N THR A 217 -13.80 1.77 14.43
CA THR A 217 -14.72 1.39 15.49
C THR A 217 -14.01 1.76 16.77
N SER A 218 -14.10 3.05 17.13
CA SER A 218 -14.23 3.44 18.51
C SER A 218 -15.43 2.66 18.98
N THR A 219 -15.17 1.53 19.64
CA THR A 219 -16.12 0.94 20.57
C THR A 219 -16.74 2.11 21.33
N PRO A 220 -18.07 2.28 21.33
CA PRO A 220 -18.69 3.26 22.18
C PRO A 220 -18.19 2.94 23.58
N HIS A 221 -17.43 3.85 24.18
CA HIS A 221 -17.22 3.80 25.60
C HIS A 221 -18.61 4.00 26.18
N GLN A 222 -19.31 2.89 26.47
CA GLN A 222 -20.42 2.94 27.39
C GLN A 222 -19.81 3.58 28.63
N GLN A 223 -20.27 4.79 28.93
CA GLN A 223 -20.08 5.42 30.21
C GLN A 223 -20.74 4.47 31.21
N GLN A 224 -19.96 3.51 31.70
CA GLN A 224 -20.28 2.87 32.96
C GLN A 224 -20.08 3.97 33.99
N THR A 225 -21.20 4.53 34.44
CA THR A 225 -21.30 5.27 35.67
C THR A 225 -20.58 4.47 36.75
N THR A 226 -19.42 4.94 37.17
CA THR A 226 -18.73 4.43 38.34
C THR A 226 -19.64 4.69 39.55
N PRO A 227 -19.89 3.71 40.43
CA PRO A 227 -20.44 4.02 41.75
C PRO A 227 -19.44 4.91 42.49
N ASP A 228 -19.93 5.96 43.15
CA ASP A 228 -19.14 6.84 44.01
C ASP A 228 -18.36 6.02 45.04
N PHE A 229 -17.05 5.89 44.82
CA PHE A 229 -16.13 5.39 45.83
C PHE A 229 -15.58 6.60 46.58
N GLN A 230 -16.17 6.92 47.74
CA GLN A 230 -15.59 7.86 48.68
C GLN A 230 -14.28 7.27 49.21
N VAL A 231 -13.16 7.93 48.92
CA VAL A 231 -11.86 7.57 49.45
C VAL A 231 -11.72 8.19 50.83
N ASP A 232 -11.78 7.36 51.88
CA ASP A 232 -11.40 7.76 53.23
C ASP A 232 -9.88 8.00 53.28
N GLN A 233 -9.47 9.24 53.55
CA GLN A 233 -8.05 9.66 53.57
C GLN A 233 -7.22 9.05 54.71
N ALA A 234 -7.79 8.16 55.54
CA ALA A 234 -7.11 7.58 56.70
C ALA A 234 -6.30 6.30 56.41
N SER A 235 -6.22 5.83 55.16
CA SER A 235 -5.60 4.51 54.83
C SER A 235 -4.26 4.56 54.09
N PHE A 236 -3.56 5.69 54.05
CA PHE A 236 -2.21 5.73 53.48
C PHE A 236 -1.15 5.53 54.59
N PRO A 237 -0.42 4.40 54.62
CA PRO A 237 0.70 4.25 55.54
C PRO A 237 1.89 5.08 55.06
N PRO A 238 2.66 5.72 55.96
CA PRO A 238 3.81 6.51 55.57
C PRO A 238 4.96 5.59 55.13
N LEU A 239 5.67 5.98 54.08
CA LEU A 239 6.83 5.26 53.57
C LEU A 239 7.99 5.41 54.56
N THR A 240 8.31 4.33 55.29
CA THR A 240 9.56 4.21 56.04
C THR A 240 10.48 3.18 55.39
N SER A 241 11.74 3.60 55.30
CA SER A 241 12.89 2.92 54.72
C SER A 241 13.35 1.66 55.48
N ALA A 242 13.76 0.66 54.68
CA ALA A 242 14.84 -0.31 54.91
C ALA A 242 14.64 -1.53 55.83
N THR A 243 15.16 -2.65 55.28
CA THR A 243 15.60 -3.94 55.88
C THR A 243 14.57 -5.05 56.08
N GLY A 244 14.97 -6.26 55.68
CA GLY A 244 14.48 -7.52 56.25
C GLY A 244 13.58 -8.39 55.37
N GLU A 245 14.20 -9.37 54.72
CA GLU A 245 13.77 -10.77 54.57
C GLU A 245 12.28 -11.15 54.42
N GLY A 246 12.01 -12.03 53.44
CA GLY A 246 11.10 -13.16 53.68
C GLY A 246 9.87 -13.33 52.77
N ARG A 247 10.04 -14.22 51.78
CA ARG A 247 9.16 -15.36 51.45
C ARG A 247 7.71 -15.15 50.92
N THR A 248 7.59 -15.64 49.67
CA THR A 248 6.60 -16.60 49.13
C THR A 248 5.12 -16.20 48.98
N GLY A 249 4.60 -16.39 47.75
CA GLY A 249 3.15 -16.39 47.49
C GLY A 249 2.80 -16.54 46.01
N SER A 250 2.95 -17.76 45.49
CA SER A 250 2.60 -18.21 44.14
C SER A 250 1.09 -18.13 43.86
N LYS A 251 0.66 -17.62 42.69
CA LYS A 251 -0.60 -18.04 42.02
C LYS A 251 -0.47 -18.05 40.49
N SER A 252 -0.86 -19.18 39.93
CA SER A 252 -0.71 -19.66 38.54
C SER A 252 -1.65 -18.99 37.51
N PRO A 253 -1.30 -18.99 36.21
CA PRO A 253 -2.15 -18.41 35.16
C PRO A 253 -3.19 -19.41 34.61
N ARG A 254 -4.43 -18.95 34.45
CA ARG A 254 -5.48 -19.68 33.70
C ARG A 254 -5.16 -19.62 32.21
N ARG A 255 -5.11 -20.80 31.60
CA ARG A 255 -4.80 -21.07 30.20
C ARG A 255 -6.10 -20.97 29.38
N ASN A 256 -6.26 -19.89 28.60
CA ASN A 256 -7.31 -19.81 27.58
C ASN A 256 -6.69 -20.18 26.22
N THR A 257 -7.07 -21.32 25.68
CA THR A 257 -6.78 -21.77 24.32
C THR A 257 -7.49 -20.89 23.29
N PRO A 258 -6.81 -20.38 22.25
CA PRO A 258 -7.47 -19.67 21.16
C PRO A 258 -8.19 -20.66 20.21
N PRO A 259 -9.34 -20.28 19.65
CA PRO A 259 -10.09 -21.13 18.71
C PRO A 259 -9.38 -21.17 17.36
N MET A 260 -9.49 -22.33 16.69
CA MET A 260 -8.93 -22.56 15.37
C MET A 260 -9.57 -21.63 14.33
N LEU A 261 -8.73 -21.00 13.51
CA LEU A 261 -9.16 -20.23 12.34
C LEU A 261 -9.72 -21.18 11.27
N PRO A 262 -10.82 -20.82 10.59
CA PRO A 262 -11.35 -21.62 9.50
C PRO A 262 -10.46 -21.53 8.27
N THR A 263 -10.27 -22.67 7.60
CA THR A 263 -9.60 -22.83 6.31
C THR A 263 -10.44 -22.14 5.23
N VAL A 264 -9.92 -21.08 4.61
CA VAL A 264 -10.61 -20.34 3.53
C VAL A 264 -9.88 -20.54 2.20
N ASN A 265 -10.69 -20.82 1.17
CA ASN A 265 -10.38 -21.14 -0.23
C ASN A 265 -9.25 -20.33 -0.88
N GLN A 266 -8.51 -21.02 -1.76
CA GLN A 266 -7.33 -20.57 -2.51
C GLN A 266 -7.56 -19.21 -3.21
N ASP A 267 -6.92 -18.17 -2.69
CA ASP A 267 -6.90 -16.82 -3.23
C ASP A 267 -6.19 -16.79 -4.59
N SER A 268 -6.91 -16.42 -5.65
CA SER A 268 -6.30 -16.06 -6.93
C SER A 268 -5.33 -14.88 -6.73
N GLN A 269 -4.07 -15.05 -7.12
CA GLN A 269 -3.05 -14.01 -7.02
C GLN A 269 -2.96 -13.23 -8.33
N LYS A 270 -2.68 -11.93 -8.23
CA LYS A 270 -2.61 -11.03 -9.39
C LYS A 270 -1.22 -10.45 -9.51
N ALA A 271 -0.62 -10.52 -10.68
CA ALA A 271 0.52 -9.70 -11.06
C ALA A 271 0.01 -8.43 -11.74
N ILE A 272 0.42 -7.27 -11.25
CA ILE A 272 0.21 -6.00 -11.94
C ILE A 272 1.47 -5.69 -12.72
N ILE A 273 1.31 -5.37 -13.99
CA ILE A 273 2.40 -5.05 -14.88
C ILE A 273 2.13 -3.66 -15.46
N GLN A 274 3.05 -2.75 -15.13
CA GLN A 274 2.94 -1.34 -15.48
C GLN A 274 3.96 -1.03 -16.56
N ARG A 275 3.54 -0.40 -17.65
CA ARG A 275 4.42 -0.01 -18.74
C ARG A 275 5.07 1.33 -18.46
N TYR A 276 6.38 1.45 -18.69
CA TYR A 276 7.05 2.74 -18.76
C TYR A 276 7.05 3.28 -20.20
N ILE A 277 6.91 4.60 -20.34
CA ILE A 277 7.39 5.29 -21.53
C ILE A 277 8.71 5.92 -21.12
N ILE A 278 9.81 5.25 -21.46
CA ILE A 278 11.13 5.85 -21.33
C ILE A 278 11.22 6.95 -22.39
N PRO A 279 11.67 8.16 -22.03
CA PRO A 279 11.80 9.30 -22.94
C PRO A 279 12.68 8.99 -24.15
#